data_AF-A0A6L7Y9Q0-F1
#
_entry.id   AF-A0A6L7Y9Q0-F1
#
_cell.length_a   1.000
_cell.length_b   1.000
_cell.length_c   1.000
_cell.angle_alpha   90.00
_cell.angle_beta   90.00
_cell.angle_gamma   90.00
#
_symmetry.space_group_name_H-M   'P 1'
#
loop_
_entity.id
_entity.type
_entity.pdbx_description
1 polymer ?
#
loop_
_entity_poly.entity_id
_entity_poly.type
_entity_poly.pdbx_seq_one_letter_code
_entity_poly.pdbx_strand_id
1 'polypeptide(L)'
;MRARHCVGGRRRAPVPIIATPLRGGAAVERAIPTDAPEDEARTGSIQRSVAIDGPTASGKSAVGRALARRLAYGFLDTGLMYRACTLAVLESPVDPADEDAVAELVRGLDLDVQWPDPETPRVVIAGSDVSGRLREPQIEATVSLISRVPAVRDELVRRQRAFAERSPIVMAGRDIGTRVLTEARTKLFLDASLEVRAARRLAEEQAAGRASDLGRVSDETDRRDQLDSTGHRAIRPEQAAPDAVVIVTDDLGVDGVVARAVEAYERANAS
;
A
#
# COMPACT_ATOMS: atom_id res chain seq x y z
N MET A 1 -26.49 -11.23 -54.87
CA MET A 1 -25.54 -10.08 -54.93
C MET A 1 -25.84 -9.23 -53.71
N ARG A 2 -25.10 -9.25 -52.60
CA ARG A 2 -23.67 -8.97 -52.42
C ARG A 2 -23.15 -9.71 -51.17
N ALA A 3 -21.91 -10.18 -51.26
CA ALA A 3 -21.08 -10.66 -50.15
C ALA A 3 -20.40 -9.49 -49.42
N ARG A 4 -19.65 -9.86 -48.35
CA ARG A 4 -18.60 -9.12 -47.57
C ARG A 4 -19.07 -8.66 -46.17
N HIS A 5 -18.34 -8.84 -45.07
CA HIS A 5 -16.98 -9.30 -44.80
C HIS A 5 -16.89 -9.84 -43.36
N CYS A 6 -16.16 -10.95 -43.18
CA CYS A 6 -15.63 -11.38 -41.89
C CYS A 6 -14.45 -10.49 -41.49
N VAL A 7 -14.36 -10.09 -40.22
CA VAL A 7 -13.09 -9.79 -39.55
C VAL A 7 -13.12 -10.45 -38.18
N GLY A 8 -12.42 -11.58 -38.08
CA GLY A 8 -12.15 -12.28 -36.83
C GLY A 8 -11.04 -11.57 -36.06
N GLY A 9 -11.41 -10.90 -34.97
CA GLY A 9 -10.45 -10.45 -33.96
C GLY A 9 -10.11 -11.62 -33.03
N ARG A 10 -8.93 -12.21 -33.19
CA ARG A 10 -8.38 -13.19 -32.24
C ARG A 10 -8.14 -12.48 -30.91
N ARG A 11 -9.00 -12.73 -29.91
CA ARG A 11 -8.71 -12.38 -28.51
C ARG A 11 -7.51 -13.22 -28.08
N ARG A 12 -6.40 -12.58 -27.71
CA ARG A 12 -5.28 -13.26 -27.03
C ARG A 12 -5.78 -13.75 -25.68
N ALA A 13 -5.64 -15.05 -25.42
CA ALA A 13 -5.91 -15.62 -24.11
C ALA A 13 -4.87 -15.12 -23.08
N PRO A 14 -5.24 -14.94 -21.80
CA PRO A 14 -4.27 -14.65 -20.75
C PRO A 14 -3.31 -15.84 -20.59
N VAL A 15 -2.02 -15.55 -20.47
CA VAL A 15 -0.98 -16.54 -20.19
C VAL A 15 -1.06 -16.87 -18.69
N PRO A 16 -1.12 -18.15 -18.29
CA PRO A 16 -1.15 -18.51 -16.88
C PRO A 16 0.19 -18.15 -16.21
N ILE A 17 0.13 -17.51 -15.04
CA ILE A 17 1.29 -17.01 -14.26
C ILE A 17 2.02 -18.13 -13.50
N ILE A 18 1.57 -19.39 -13.58
CA ILE A 18 2.12 -20.46 -12.72
C ILE A 18 2.74 -21.57 -13.56
N ALA A 19 4.08 -21.61 -13.63
CA ALA A 19 4.89 -22.84 -13.54
C ALA A 19 6.42 -22.58 -13.54
N THR A 20 7.09 -23.22 -12.56
CA THR A 20 8.50 -23.72 -12.54
C THR A 20 9.59 -22.85 -11.86
N PRO A 21 10.40 -23.43 -10.94
CA PRO A 21 11.48 -22.71 -10.25
C PRO A 21 12.74 -22.61 -11.12
N LEU A 22 13.35 -21.42 -11.19
CA LEU A 22 14.65 -21.22 -11.83
C LEU A 22 15.77 -21.12 -10.79
N ARG A 23 16.78 -21.96 -10.97
CA ARG A 23 18.03 -22.00 -10.21
C ARG A 23 18.90 -20.76 -10.48
N GLY A 24 19.43 -20.21 -9.38
CA GLY A 24 20.78 -19.68 -9.19
C GLY A 24 21.47 -18.91 -10.32
N GLY A 25 21.62 -17.60 -10.15
CA GLY A 25 22.62 -16.77 -10.81
C GLY A 25 23.23 -15.81 -9.79
N ALA A 26 24.53 -15.94 -9.55
CA ALA A 26 25.29 -15.11 -8.61
C ALA A 26 25.45 -13.68 -9.16
N ALA A 27 25.02 -12.69 -8.37
CA ALA A 27 25.33 -11.28 -8.61
C ALA A 27 26.48 -10.88 -7.69
N VAL A 28 27.53 -10.31 -8.30
CA VAL A 28 28.74 -9.84 -7.63
C VAL A 28 28.41 -8.54 -6.90
N GLU A 29 28.34 -8.61 -5.57
CA GLU A 29 28.09 -7.49 -4.68
C GLU A 29 29.42 -6.78 -4.35
N ARG A 30 29.53 -5.48 -4.68
CA ARG A 30 30.64 -4.64 -4.21
C ARG A 30 30.24 -4.04 -2.86
N ALA A 31 30.86 -4.56 -1.80
CA ALA A 31 30.68 -4.10 -0.44
C ALA A 31 31.23 -2.68 -0.21
N ILE A 32 30.44 -1.84 0.47
CA ILE A 32 30.92 -0.67 1.19
C ILE A 32 31.03 -1.09 2.67
N PRO A 33 32.19 -0.97 3.33
CA PRO A 33 32.35 -1.44 4.69
C PRO A 33 31.59 -0.51 5.65
N THR A 34 30.71 -1.07 6.47
CA THR A 34 30.07 -0.37 7.59
C THR A 34 30.12 -1.29 8.80
N ASP A 35 30.89 -0.91 9.83
CA ASP A 35 31.21 -1.72 11.03
C ASP A 35 30.05 -1.85 12.05
N ALA A 36 28.79 -1.70 11.64
CA ALA A 36 27.65 -1.95 12.50
C ALA A 36 27.16 -3.40 12.32
N PRO A 37 26.89 -4.18 13.38
CA PRO A 37 26.29 -5.50 13.24
C PRO A 37 24.98 -5.38 12.44
N GLU A 38 24.74 -6.31 11.51
CA GLU A 38 23.62 -6.21 10.55
C GLU A 38 22.26 -5.94 11.21
N ASP A 39 22.04 -6.45 12.42
CA ASP A 39 20.82 -6.24 13.19
C ASP A 39 20.66 -4.80 13.72
N GLU A 40 21.75 -4.11 14.05
CA GLU A 40 21.72 -2.69 14.45
C GLU A 40 21.47 -1.79 13.22
N ALA A 41 22.05 -2.14 12.07
CA ALA A 41 21.82 -1.43 10.82
C ALA A 41 20.36 -1.59 10.33
N ARG A 42 19.81 -2.81 10.40
CA ARG A 42 18.39 -3.13 10.09
C ARG A 42 17.44 -2.40 11.05
N THR A 43 17.72 -2.47 12.35
CA THR A 43 16.94 -1.76 13.38
C THR A 43 16.98 -0.24 13.15
N GLY A 44 18.15 0.31 12.84
CA GLY A 44 18.32 1.72 12.50
C GLY A 44 17.56 2.15 11.25
N SER A 45 17.31 1.24 10.32
CA SER A 45 16.48 1.49 9.14
C SER A 45 14.99 1.61 9.51
N ILE A 46 14.45 0.67 10.29
CA ILE A 46 13.05 0.73 10.76
C ILE A 46 12.82 1.96 11.64
N GLN A 47 13.75 2.28 12.57
CA GLN A 47 13.63 3.44 13.44
C GLN A 47 13.53 4.77 12.67
N ARG A 48 14.26 4.88 11.55
CA ARG A 48 14.23 6.05 10.66
C ARG A 48 13.07 6.02 9.66
N SER A 49 12.36 4.91 9.53
CA SER A 49 11.19 4.83 8.65
C SER A 49 10.03 5.65 9.21
N VAL A 50 9.07 6.02 8.36
CA VAL A 50 7.90 6.81 8.73
C VAL A 50 6.63 6.01 8.51
N ALA A 51 5.83 5.87 9.56
CA ALA A 51 4.49 5.30 9.47
C ALA A 51 3.45 6.41 9.23
N ILE A 52 2.54 6.20 8.28
CA ILE A 52 1.40 7.08 8.01
C ILE A 52 0.11 6.28 8.04
N ASP A 53 -0.69 6.48 9.08
CA ASP A 53 -2.00 5.85 9.27
C ASP A 53 -3.14 6.86 9.09
N GLY A 54 -4.37 6.36 8.94
CA GLY A 54 -5.57 7.19 8.82
C GLY A 54 -6.65 6.63 7.87
N PRO A 55 -7.82 7.29 7.78
CA PRO A 55 -8.96 6.83 6.97
C PRO A 55 -8.75 6.86 5.46
N THR A 56 -9.67 6.21 4.75
CA THR A 56 -9.71 6.29 3.28
C THR A 56 -9.83 7.76 2.86
N ALA A 57 -9.10 8.16 1.82
CA ALA A 57 -9.12 9.53 1.29
C ALA A 57 -8.67 10.64 2.28
N SER A 58 -7.94 10.31 3.35
CA SER A 58 -7.31 11.33 4.23
C SER A 58 -6.04 11.99 3.66
N GLY A 59 -5.59 11.58 2.46
CA GLY A 59 -4.41 12.16 1.79
C GLY A 59 -3.08 11.44 2.04
N LYS A 60 -3.08 10.30 2.74
CA LYS A 60 -1.86 9.52 3.06
C LYS A 60 -0.93 9.28 1.89
N SER A 61 -1.45 8.83 0.74
CA SER A 61 -0.59 8.50 -0.40
C SER A 61 0.02 9.74 -1.05
N ALA A 62 -0.69 10.87 -1.06
CA ALA A 62 -0.16 12.14 -1.57
C ALA A 62 0.94 12.69 -0.63
N VAL A 63 0.65 12.76 0.67
CA VAL A 63 1.59 13.22 1.69
C VAL A 63 2.81 12.29 1.78
N GLY A 64 2.58 10.98 1.76
CA GLY A 64 3.63 9.97 1.85
C GLY A 64 4.62 10.01 0.70
N ARG A 65 4.16 10.18 -0.54
CA ARG A 65 5.05 10.39 -1.70
C ARG A 65 5.89 11.66 -1.57
N ALA A 66 5.23 12.76 -1.22
CA ALA A 66 5.91 14.04 -1.06
C ALA A 66 6.93 14.00 0.08
N LEU A 67 6.62 13.33 1.19
CA LEU A 67 7.55 13.12 2.30
C LEU A 67 8.71 12.22 1.91
N ALA A 68 8.44 11.10 1.23
CA ALA A 68 9.46 10.17 0.75
C ALA A 68 10.48 10.88 -0.15
N ARG A 69 10.02 11.73 -1.09
CA ARG A 69 10.90 12.58 -1.88
C ARG A 69 11.77 13.50 -1.03
N ARG A 70 11.20 14.11 0.02
CA ARG A 70 11.92 15.08 0.88
C ARG A 70 13.01 14.40 1.69
N LEU A 71 12.76 13.17 2.13
CA LEU A 71 13.68 12.36 2.91
C LEU A 71 14.61 11.48 2.05
N ALA A 72 14.42 11.45 0.73
CA ALA A 72 15.07 10.52 -0.19
C ALA A 72 14.86 9.04 0.17
N TYR A 73 13.64 8.70 0.62
CA TYR A 73 13.21 7.35 1.01
C TYR A 73 12.28 6.74 -0.04
N GLY A 74 12.13 5.42 -0.03
CA GLY A 74 11.06 4.77 -0.79
C GLY A 74 9.68 5.08 -0.19
N PHE A 75 8.66 5.18 -1.03
CA PHE A 75 7.26 5.25 -0.61
C PHE A 75 6.53 3.93 -0.86
N LEU A 76 5.76 3.45 0.11
CA LEU A 76 4.86 2.30 -0.06
C LEU A 76 3.46 2.57 0.49
N ASP A 77 2.47 2.60 -0.40
CA ASP A 77 1.08 2.42 -0.04
C ASP A 77 0.81 0.92 0.10
N THR A 78 0.69 0.43 1.34
CA THR A 78 0.51 -0.99 1.63
C THR A 78 -0.77 -1.56 1.02
N GLY A 79 -1.76 -0.71 0.70
CA GLY A 79 -2.95 -1.09 -0.04
C GLY A 79 -2.63 -1.71 -1.40
N LEU A 80 -1.52 -1.33 -2.04
CA LEU A 80 -1.05 -1.94 -3.29
C LEU A 80 -0.69 -3.42 -3.11
N MET A 81 -0.11 -3.80 -1.97
CA MET A 81 0.21 -5.20 -1.69
C MET A 81 -1.05 -6.04 -1.49
N TYR A 82 -2.04 -5.53 -0.75
CA TYR A 82 -3.33 -6.21 -0.61
C TYR A 82 -4.03 -6.39 -1.96
N ARG A 83 -3.97 -5.38 -2.83
CA ARG A 83 -4.49 -5.44 -4.20
C ARG A 83 -3.74 -6.46 -5.06
N ALA A 84 -2.44 -6.58 -4.88
CA ALA A 84 -1.63 -7.58 -5.58
C ALA A 84 -2.01 -9.00 -5.14
N CYS A 85 -2.22 -9.22 -3.83
CA CYS A 85 -2.78 -10.47 -3.33
C CYS A 85 -4.18 -10.74 -3.89
N THR A 86 -5.05 -9.73 -3.93
CA THR A 86 -6.39 -9.86 -4.52
C THR A 86 -6.34 -10.20 -6.00
N LEU A 87 -5.45 -9.57 -6.77
CA LEU A 87 -5.22 -9.91 -8.17
C LEU A 87 -4.81 -11.38 -8.31
N ALA A 88 -3.85 -11.83 -7.52
CA ALA A 88 -3.39 -13.22 -7.54
C ALA A 88 -4.52 -14.21 -7.22
N VAL A 89 -5.37 -13.90 -6.24
CA VAL A 89 -6.56 -14.72 -5.90
C VAL A 89 -7.52 -14.76 -7.09
N LEU A 90 -7.87 -13.60 -7.66
CA LEU A 90 -8.81 -13.49 -8.79
C LEU A 90 -8.33 -14.20 -10.07
N GLU A 91 -7.02 -14.34 -10.25
CA GLU A 91 -6.42 -15.06 -11.39
C GLU A 91 -6.17 -16.55 -11.11
N SER A 92 -6.46 -17.00 -9.90
CA SER A 92 -6.31 -18.39 -9.47
C SER A 92 -7.68 -19.10 -9.43
N PRO A 93 -7.71 -20.44 -9.31
CA PRO A 93 -8.95 -21.18 -9.07
C PRO A 93 -9.46 -21.09 -7.62
N VAL A 94 -8.77 -20.37 -6.72
CA VAL A 94 -9.15 -20.24 -5.31
C VAL A 94 -10.39 -19.37 -5.18
N ASP A 95 -11.36 -19.85 -4.39
CA ASP A 95 -12.52 -19.04 -4.00
C ASP A 95 -12.05 -17.91 -3.07
N PRO A 96 -12.29 -16.62 -3.39
CA PRO A 96 -11.97 -15.50 -2.50
C PRO A 96 -12.58 -15.59 -1.09
N ALA A 97 -13.64 -16.40 -0.91
CA ALA A 97 -14.28 -16.63 0.38
C ALA A 97 -13.62 -17.76 1.21
N ASP A 98 -12.73 -18.56 0.63
CA ASP A 98 -11.97 -19.59 1.35
C ASP A 98 -10.72 -18.96 1.97
N GLU A 99 -10.84 -18.50 3.22
CA GLU A 99 -9.77 -17.76 3.91
C GLU A 99 -8.47 -18.57 4.03
N ASP A 100 -8.57 -19.89 4.22
CA ASP A 100 -7.41 -20.77 4.37
C ASP A 100 -6.68 -20.95 3.03
N ALA A 101 -7.41 -21.23 1.96
CA ALA A 101 -6.85 -21.35 0.62
C ALA A 101 -6.26 -20.01 0.13
N VAL A 102 -6.92 -18.88 0.42
CA VAL A 102 -6.40 -17.54 0.14
C VAL A 102 -5.09 -17.31 0.89
N ALA A 103 -5.03 -17.66 2.18
CA ALA A 103 -3.82 -17.48 2.97
C ALA A 103 -2.65 -18.35 2.47
N GLU A 104 -2.92 -19.59 2.06
CA GLU A 104 -1.92 -20.47 1.44
C GLU A 104 -1.37 -19.90 0.13
N LEU A 105 -2.25 -19.42 -0.75
CA LEU A 105 -1.86 -18.79 -2.00
C LEU A 105 -0.98 -17.56 -1.75
N VAL A 106 -1.37 -16.68 -0.82
CA VAL A 106 -0.61 -15.46 -0.50
C VAL A 106 0.75 -15.79 0.11
N ARG A 107 0.85 -16.80 0.98
CA ARG A 107 2.13 -17.25 1.54
C ARG A 107 3.09 -17.73 0.46
N GLY A 108 2.59 -18.45 -0.54
CA GLY A 108 3.38 -18.95 -1.68
C GLY A 108 3.65 -17.92 -2.78
N LEU A 109 3.05 -16.73 -2.71
CA LEU A 109 3.15 -15.73 -3.76
C LEU A 109 4.56 -15.15 -3.84
N ASP A 110 5.18 -15.20 -5.01
CA ASP A 110 6.40 -14.44 -5.33
C ASP A 110 6.02 -12.98 -5.59
N LEU A 111 5.82 -12.22 -4.51
CA LEU A 111 5.44 -10.81 -4.53
C LEU A 111 6.60 -9.97 -4.00
N ASP A 112 7.08 -9.06 -4.84
CA ASP A 112 8.14 -8.10 -4.57
C ASP A 112 7.66 -6.66 -4.81
N VAL A 113 8.33 -5.71 -4.17
CA VAL A 113 8.15 -4.28 -4.39
C VAL A 113 9.52 -3.67 -4.67
N GLN A 114 9.58 -2.93 -5.77
CA GLN A 114 10.80 -2.30 -6.26
C GLN A 114 10.61 -0.79 -6.35
N TRP A 115 11.65 -0.03 -6.04
CA TRP A 115 11.63 1.44 -6.10
C TRP A 115 12.59 1.92 -7.19
N PRO A 116 12.23 1.78 -8.50
CA PRO A 116 13.00 2.40 -9.58
C PRO A 116 12.97 3.94 -9.47
N ASP A 117 11.93 4.47 -8.84
CA ASP A 117 11.76 5.84 -8.40
C ASP A 117 11.32 5.84 -6.91
N PRO A 118 11.80 6.77 -6.07
CA PRO A 118 11.43 6.83 -4.66
C PRO A 118 9.92 7.00 -4.40
N GLU A 119 9.20 7.74 -5.24
CA GLU A 119 7.78 8.06 -5.04
C GLU A 119 6.83 6.97 -5.57
N THR A 120 7.27 6.23 -6.58
CA THR A 120 6.42 5.30 -7.33
C THR A 120 6.95 3.87 -7.26
N PRO A 121 6.48 3.06 -6.29
CA PRO A 121 6.86 1.66 -6.23
C PRO A 121 6.29 0.89 -7.42
N ARG A 122 7.09 -0.02 -7.96
CA ARG A 122 6.67 -1.08 -8.88
C ARG A 122 6.34 -2.32 -8.07
N VAL A 123 5.13 -2.86 -8.25
CA VAL A 123 4.71 -4.12 -7.64
C VAL A 123 4.87 -5.24 -8.66
N VAL A 124 5.58 -6.29 -8.27
CA VAL A 124 5.96 -7.40 -9.15
C VAL A 124 5.42 -8.70 -8.58
N ILE A 125 4.77 -9.51 -9.43
CA ILE A 125 4.36 -10.89 -9.10
C ILE A 125 5.04 -11.84 -10.08
N ALA A 126 5.79 -12.82 -9.56
CA ALA A 126 6.51 -13.81 -10.37
C ALA A 126 7.33 -13.17 -11.52
N GLY A 127 8.04 -12.07 -11.21
CA GLY A 127 8.83 -11.29 -12.18
C GLY A 127 8.03 -10.36 -13.11
N SER A 128 6.69 -10.35 -13.05
CA SER A 128 5.84 -9.50 -13.90
C SER A 128 5.35 -8.24 -13.17
N ASP A 129 5.54 -7.05 -13.77
CA ASP A 129 5.00 -5.79 -13.24
C ASP A 129 3.47 -5.77 -13.36
N VAL A 130 2.79 -5.72 -12.21
CA VAL A 130 1.32 -5.69 -12.13
C VAL A 130 0.78 -4.32 -11.72
N SER A 131 1.64 -3.31 -11.53
CA SER A 131 1.28 -2.02 -10.91
C SER A 131 0.10 -1.33 -11.60
N GLY A 132 0.05 -1.38 -12.94
CA GLY A 132 -1.02 -0.78 -13.74
C GLY A 132 -2.40 -1.43 -13.56
N ARG A 133 -2.44 -2.66 -13.06
CA ARG A 133 -3.67 -3.46 -12.91
C ARG A 133 -4.30 -3.32 -11.53
N LEU A 134 -3.53 -2.95 -10.50
CA LEU A 134 -3.95 -2.98 -9.10
C LEU A 134 -5.14 -2.07 -8.73
N ARG A 135 -5.55 -1.20 -9.65
CA ARG A 135 -6.71 -0.29 -9.50
C ARG A 135 -7.90 -0.67 -10.39
N GLU A 136 -7.85 -1.83 -11.04
CA GLU A 136 -8.97 -2.37 -11.80
C GLU A 136 -10.22 -2.50 -10.91
N PRO A 137 -11.44 -2.23 -11.42
CA PRO A 137 -12.66 -2.22 -10.61
C PRO A 137 -12.94 -3.52 -9.85
N GLN A 138 -12.62 -4.68 -10.45
CA GLN A 138 -12.81 -5.98 -9.82
C GLN A 138 -11.92 -6.14 -8.58
N ILE A 139 -10.69 -5.65 -8.62
CA ILE A 139 -9.78 -5.68 -7.47
C ILE A 139 -10.28 -4.75 -6.36
N GLU A 140 -10.71 -3.53 -6.71
CA GLU A 140 -11.31 -2.60 -5.73
C GLU A 140 -12.53 -3.20 -5.01
N ALA A 141 -13.35 -3.96 -5.74
CA ALA A 141 -14.54 -4.60 -5.19
C ALA A 141 -14.22 -5.78 -4.25
N THR A 142 -13.09 -6.47 -4.45
CA THR A 142 -12.74 -7.70 -3.72
C THR A 142 -11.70 -7.48 -2.62
N VAL A 143 -10.87 -6.43 -2.69
CA VAL A 143 -9.72 -6.26 -1.78
C VAL A 143 -10.08 -6.23 -0.29
N SER A 144 -11.26 -5.71 0.06
CA SER A 144 -11.72 -5.68 1.46
C SER A 144 -11.88 -7.08 2.03
N LEU A 145 -12.40 -8.04 1.25
CA LEU A 145 -12.53 -9.46 1.64
C LEU A 145 -11.16 -10.05 1.97
N ILE A 146 -10.20 -9.89 1.06
CA ILE A 146 -8.84 -10.44 1.22
C ILE A 146 -8.10 -9.77 2.39
N SER A 147 -8.26 -8.46 2.56
CA SER A 147 -7.56 -7.70 3.62
C SER A 147 -8.05 -7.99 5.04
N ARG A 148 -9.21 -8.64 5.19
CA ARG A 148 -9.77 -9.03 6.49
C ARG A 148 -9.18 -10.35 7.02
N VAL A 149 -8.71 -11.21 6.13
CA VAL A 149 -8.13 -12.52 6.48
C VAL A 149 -6.90 -12.31 7.39
N PRO A 150 -6.92 -12.77 8.66
CA PRO A 150 -5.80 -12.55 9.59
C PRO A 150 -4.47 -13.07 9.07
N ALA A 151 -4.43 -14.29 8.53
CA ALA A 151 -3.21 -14.90 8.04
C ALA A 151 -2.60 -14.16 6.83
N VAL A 152 -3.43 -13.56 5.97
CA VAL A 152 -2.95 -12.68 4.89
C VAL A 152 -2.30 -11.42 5.46
N ARG A 153 -2.90 -10.82 6.49
CA ARG A 153 -2.33 -9.63 7.15
C ARG A 153 -0.99 -9.95 7.80
N ASP A 154 -0.89 -11.04 8.54
CA ASP A 154 0.37 -11.41 9.21
C ASP A 154 1.50 -11.66 8.21
N GLU A 155 1.20 -12.33 7.10
CA GLU A 155 2.16 -12.53 6.01
C GLU A 155 2.58 -11.20 5.35
N LEU A 156 1.63 -10.29 5.12
CA LEU A 156 1.94 -8.98 4.54
C LEU A 156 2.73 -8.09 5.50
N VAL A 157 2.45 -8.12 6.81
CA VAL A 157 3.25 -7.43 7.84
C VAL A 157 4.70 -7.91 7.79
N ARG A 158 4.92 -9.23 7.73
CA ARG A 158 6.27 -9.80 7.62
C ARG A 158 7.02 -9.26 6.40
N ARG A 159 6.38 -9.20 5.23
CA ARG A 159 6.99 -8.66 4.00
C ARG A 159 7.24 -7.16 4.06
N GLN A 160 6.30 -6.40 4.60
CA GLN A 160 6.42 -4.95 4.77
C GLN A 160 7.61 -4.59 5.68
N ARG A 161 7.77 -5.32 6.80
CA ARG A 161 8.93 -5.17 7.67
C ARG A 161 10.23 -5.50 6.95
N ALA A 162 10.28 -6.58 6.18
CA ALA A 162 11.47 -6.92 5.39
C ALA A 162 11.86 -5.81 4.39
N PHE A 163 10.90 -5.06 3.83
CA PHE A 163 11.22 -3.88 3.01
C PHE A 163 11.82 -2.74 3.84
N ALA A 164 11.28 -2.46 5.03
CA ALA A 164 11.79 -1.42 5.92
C ALA A 164 13.16 -1.75 6.53
N GLU A 165 13.51 -3.04 6.64
CA GLU A 165 14.85 -3.49 7.10
C GLU A 165 15.95 -3.23 6.06
N ARG A 166 15.60 -3.22 4.76
CA ARG A 166 16.56 -2.98 3.67
C ARG A 166 17.03 -1.53 3.59
N SER A 167 16.10 -0.60 3.78
CA SER A 167 16.36 0.84 3.71
C SER A 167 15.19 1.62 4.33
N PRO A 168 15.43 2.84 4.86
CA PRO A 168 14.35 3.65 5.41
C PRO A 168 13.25 3.90 4.37
N ILE A 169 12.01 3.81 4.83
CA ILE A 169 10.83 3.87 3.96
C ILE A 169 9.72 4.72 4.59
N VAL A 170 8.95 5.42 3.77
CA VAL A 170 7.68 6.01 4.17
C VAL A 170 6.56 5.05 3.79
N MET A 171 5.86 4.52 4.78
CA MET A 171 4.83 3.51 4.57
C MET A 171 3.45 4.02 5.01
N ALA A 172 2.48 3.93 4.11
CA ALA A 172 1.11 4.37 4.33
C ALA A 172 0.14 3.18 4.43
N GLY A 173 -0.78 3.26 5.39
CA GLY A 173 -1.77 2.21 5.63
C GLY A 173 -2.80 2.58 6.70
N ARG A 174 -3.21 1.59 7.49
CA ARG A 174 -4.21 1.74 8.56
C ARG A 174 -3.64 1.40 9.95
N ASP A 175 -2.69 0.48 9.99
CA ASP A 175 -2.08 -0.11 11.18
C ASP A 175 -0.55 -0.19 11.07
N ILE A 176 0.06 0.75 10.32
CA ILE A 176 1.50 0.77 10.07
C ILE A 176 2.25 1.05 11.37
N GLY A 177 1.91 2.11 12.11
CA GLY A 177 2.62 2.50 13.33
C GLY A 177 2.39 1.55 14.51
N THR A 178 1.34 0.73 14.47
CA THR A 178 0.94 -0.19 15.56
C THR A 178 1.29 -1.65 15.31
N ARG A 179 1.47 -2.08 14.05
CA ARG A 179 1.81 -3.48 13.73
C ARG A 179 3.03 -3.66 12.84
N VAL A 180 3.31 -2.71 11.93
CA VAL A 180 4.35 -2.89 10.90
C VAL A 180 5.65 -2.23 11.34
N LEU A 181 5.62 -0.92 11.54
CA LEU A 181 6.75 -0.08 11.91
C LEU A 181 6.61 0.36 13.38
N THR A 182 6.46 -0.60 14.27
CA THR A 182 6.27 -0.35 15.72
C THR A 182 7.43 0.41 16.35
N GLU A 183 8.63 0.26 15.79
CA GLU A 183 9.89 0.85 16.23
C GLU A 183 10.21 2.17 15.52
N ALA A 184 9.40 2.59 14.54
CA ALA A 184 9.60 3.87 13.86
C ALA A 184 9.47 5.03 14.86
N ARG A 185 10.45 5.94 14.85
CA ARG A 185 10.43 7.13 15.70
C ARG A 185 9.38 8.14 15.25
N THR A 186 9.00 8.10 13.97
CA THR A 186 8.01 9.00 13.38
C THR A 186 6.80 8.22 12.93
N LYS A 187 5.69 8.39 13.68
CA LYS A 187 4.38 7.83 13.34
C LYS A 187 3.40 8.99 13.20
N LEU A 188 2.68 9.01 12.09
CA LEU A 188 1.73 10.05 11.74
C LEU A 188 0.35 9.43 11.60
N PHE A 189 -0.67 10.10 12.11
CA PHE A 189 -2.06 9.76 11.83
C PHE A 189 -2.72 10.95 11.11
N LEU A 190 -3.06 10.78 9.83
CA LEU A 190 -3.71 11.82 9.05
C LEU A 190 -5.22 11.67 9.16
N ASP A 191 -5.89 12.69 9.66
CA ASP A 191 -7.34 12.70 9.80
C ASP A 191 -7.98 13.79 8.92
N ALA A 192 -9.25 13.57 8.57
CA ALA A 192 -10.10 14.54 7.91
C ALA A 192 -11.58 14.19 8.12
N SER A 193 -12.44 15.21 8.16
CA SER A 193 -13.89 15.01 8.17
C SER A 193 -14.34 14.17 6.97
N LEU A 194 -15.42 13.40 7.16
CA LEU A 194 -16.01 12.58 6.10
C LEU A 194 -16.36 13.43 4.86
N GLU A 195 -16.83 14.67 5.06
CA GLU A 195 -17.14 15.62 3.99
C GLU A 195 -15.92 15.93 3.13
N VAL A 196 -14.79 16.32 3.75
CA VAL A 196 -13.54 16.60 3.02
C VAL A 196 -13.02 15.36 2.30
N ARG A 197 -13.11 14.19 2.94
CA ARG A 197 -12.66 12.91 2.34
C ARG A 197 -13.53 12.52 1.15
N ALA A 198 -14.85 12.66 1.25
CA ALA A 198 -15.77 12.41 0.14
C ALA A 198 -15.53 13.38 -1.03
N ALA A 199 -15.33 14.67 -0.75
CA ALA A 199 -15.01 15.67 -1.77
C ALA A 199 -13.68 15.36 -2.50
N ARG A 200 -12.63 14.99 -1.76
CA ARG A 200 -11.34 14.55 -2.34
C ARG A 200 -11.53 13.32 -3.22
N ARG A 201 -12.29 12.33 -2.75
CA ARG A 201 -12.55 11.11 -3.51
C ARG A 201 -13.34 11.38 -4.78
N LEU A 202 -14.33 12.27 -4.72
CA LEU A 202 -15.10 12.69 -5.90
C LEU A 202 -14.18 13.31 -6.95
N ALA A 203 -13.26 14.20 -6.54
CA ALA A 203 -12.28 14.79 -7.44
C ALA A 203 -11.35 13.75 -8.09
N GLU A 204 -10.91 12.73 -7.35
CA GLU A 204 -10.12 11.60 -7.91
C GLU A 204 -10.91 10.83 -8.98
N GLU A 205 -12.20 10.58 -8.74
CA GLU A 205 -13.06 9.84 -9.66
C GLU A 205 -13.35 10.63 -10.94
N GLN A 206 -13.60 11.93 -10.80
CA GLN A 206 -13.77 12.85 -11.93
C GLN A 206 -12.49 12.96 -12.77
N ALA A 207 -11.32 13.07 -12.11
CA ALA A 207 -10.03 13.08 -12.80
C ALA A 207 -9.75 11.75 -13.55
N ALA A 208 -10.31 10.64 -13.06
CA ALA A 208 -10.26 9.33 -13.71
C ALA A 208 -11.37 9.14 -14.79
N GLY A 209 -12.16 10.18 -15.09
CA GLY A 209 -13.22 10.13 -16.10
C GLY A 209 -14.46 9.34 -15.68
N ARG A 210 -14.65 9.08 -14.38
CA ARG A 210 -15.84 8.39 -13.85
C ARG A 210 -16.95 9.40 -13.54
N ALA A 211 -18.18 9.03 -13.87
CA ALA A 211 -19.37 9.77 -13.46
C ALA A 211 -19.78 9.34 -12.04
N SER A 212 -19.62 10.25 -11.08
CA SER A 212 -19.98 10.04 -9.67
C SER A 212 -20.58 11.32 -9.08
N ASP A 213 -21.43 11.17 -8.07
CA ASP A 213 -21.99 12.26 -7.28
C ASP A 213 -21.50 12.19 -5.82
N LEU A 214 -21.54 13.32 -5.11
CA LEU A 214 -21.00 13.46 -3.76
C LEU A 214 -21.71 12.54 -2.75
N GLY A 215 -23.02 12.33 -2.88
CA GLY A 215 -23.79 11.49 -1.96
C GLY A 215 -23.36 10.03 -2.05
N ARG A 216 -23.31 9.50 -3.27
CA ARG A 216 -22.82 8.14 -3.54
C ARG A 216 -21.38 7.94 -3.06
N VAL A 217 -20.48 8.90 -3.34
CA VAL A 217 -19.07 8.81 -2.92
C VAL A 217 -18.94 8.86 -1.40
N SER A 218 -19.74 9.67 -0.72
CA SER A 218 -19.77 9.75 0.74
C SER A 218 -20.18 8.40 1.34
N ASP A 219 -21.30 7.82 0.87
CA ASP A 219 -21.80 6.53 1.35
C ASP A 219 -20.79 5.39 1.10
N GLU A 220 -20.15 5.37 -0.06
CA GLU A 220 -19.12 4.38 -0.38
C GLU A 220 -17.85 4.54 0.46
N THR A 221 -17.46 5.78 0.74
CA THR A 221 -16.31 6.09 1.59
C THR A 221 -16.57 5.64 3.02
N ASP A 222 -17.73 5.99 3.57
CA ASP A 222 -18.12 5.58 4.92
C ASP A 222 -18.26 4.06 5.04
N ARG A 223 -18.97 3.43 4.08
CA ARG A 223 -19.09 1.96 4.02
C ARG A 223 -17.72 1.29 3.98
N ARG A 224 -16.77 1.81 3.20
CA ARG A 224 -15.42 1.25 3.12
C ARG A 224 -14.67 1.40 4.44
N ASP A 225 -14.78 2.54 5.11
CA ASP A 225 -14.18 2.72 6.42
C ASP A 225 -14.81 1.78 7.45
N GLN A 226 -16.13 1.59 7.45
CA GLN A 226 -16.79 0.60 8.31
C GLN A 226 -16.31 -0.82 8.01
N LEU A 227 -16.16 -1.17 6.73
CA LEU A 227 -15.71 -2.51 6.34
C LEU A 227 -14.25 -2.76 6.74
N ASP A 228 -13.40 -1.74 6.66
CA ASP A 228 -11.99 -1.86 6.99
C ASP A 228 -11.75 -1.69 8.51
N SER A 229 -12.71 -1.12 9.23
CA SER A 229 -12.67 -0.89 10.67
C SER A 229 -12.99 -2.16 11.48
N THR A 230 -12.10 -3.15 11.42
CA THR A 230 -12.24 -4.42 12.14
C THR A 230 -11.25 -4.54 13.30
N GLY A 231 -11.74 -4.62 14.55
CA GLY A 231 -10.91 -4.88 15.74
C GLY A 231 -9.71 -3.93 15.86
N HIS A 232 -8.49 -4.45 15.69
CA HIS A 232 -7.23 -3.70 15.77
C HIS A 232 -6.96 -2.77 14.57
N ARG A 233 -7.82 -2.78 13.55
CA ARG A 233 -7.71 -1.95 12.33
C ARG A 233 -8.67 -0.77 12.29
N ALA A 234 -9.41 -0.55 13.38
CA ALA A 234 -10.41 0.48 13.40
C ALA A 234 -9.78 1.88 13.28
N ILE A 235 -10.45 2.70 12.49
CA ILE A 235 -9.85 3.85 11.80
C ILE A 235 -10.23 5.10 12.59
N ARG A 236 -9.66 5.22 13.78
CA ARG A 236 -9.91 6.36 14.66
C ARG A 236 -8.61 6.86 15.24
N PRO A 237 -8.47 8.18 15.50
CA PRO A 237 -7.29 8.72 16.16
C PRO A 237 -6.94 7.98 17.45
N GLU A 238 -7.95 7.52 18.21
CA GLU A 238 -7.77 6.78 19.46
C GLU A 238 -7.12 5.40 19.30
N GLN A 239 -7.00 4.90 18.07
CA GLN A 239 -6.40 3.61 17.74
C GLN A 239 -5.08 3.77 16.97
N ALA A 240 -4.65 5.02 16.73
CA ALA A 240 -3.31 5.31 16.31
C ALA A 240 -2.30 4.82 17.37
N ALA A 241 -1.03 4.69 16.98
CA ALA A 241 0.01 4.40 17.95
C ALA A 241 0.02 5.49 19.04
N PRO A 242 0.24 5.16 20.32
CA PRO A 242 0.21 6.14 21.41
C PRO A 242 1.17 7.32 21.22
N ASP A 243 2.24 7.09 20.47
CA ASP A 243 3.28 8.05 20.09
C ASP A 243 3.06 8.69 18.70
N ALA A 244 1.91 8.46 18.07
CA ALA A 244 1.59 9.04 16.78
C ALA A 244 1.23 10.53 16.87
N VAL A 245 1.77 11.32 15.95
CA VAL A 245 1.37 12.71 15.76
C VAL A 245 0.12 12.76 14.88
N VAL A 246 -1.00 13.21 15.44
CA VAL A 246 -2.25 13.41 14.69
C VAL A 246 -2.18 14.73 13.91
N ILE A 247 -2.43 14.66 12.60
CA ILE A 247 -2.50 15.83 11.73
C ILE A 247 -3.89 15.88 11.10
N VAL A 248 -4.70 16.84 11.54
CA VAL A 248 -6.00 17.17 10.92
C VAL A 248 -5.74 17.91 9.61
N THR A 249 -6.29 17.40 8.52
CA THR A 249 -5.99 17.84 7.15
C THR A 249 -7.11 18.64 6.49
N ASP A 250 -8.22 18.92 7.18
CA ASP A 250 -9.41 19.59 6.63
C ASP A 250 -9.07 20.92 5.94
N ASP A 251 -8.32 21.78 6.62
CA ASP A 251 -7.96 23.12 6.13
C ASP A 251 -6.53 23.21 5.56
N LEU A 252 -5.88 22.06 5.34
CA LEU A 252 -4.49 22.02 4.88
C LEU A 252 -4.39 21.46 3.46
N GLY A 253 -3.68 22.20 2.61
CA GLY A 253 -3.14 21.66 1.36
C GLY A 253 -2.02 20.64 1.63
N VAL A 254 -1.70 19.82 0.62
CA VAL A 254 -0.67 18.76 0.73
C VAL A 254 0.65 19.31 1.26
N ASP A 255 1.11 20.46 0.77
CA ASP A 255 2.37 21.07 1.22
C ASP A 255 2.37 21.43 2.71
N GLY A 256 1.23 21.92 3.22
CA GLY A 256 1.09 22.24 4.65
C GLY A 256 1.14 20.99 5.53
N VAL A 257 0.51 19.90 5.08
CA VAL A 257 0.57 18.60 5.78
C VAL A 257 1.99 18.03 5.73
N VAL A 258 2.66 18.12 4.58
CA VAL A 258 4.06 17.65 4.41
C VAL A 258 5.02 18.44 5.29
N ALA A 259 4.85 19.77 5.41
CA ALA A 259 5.68 20.58 6.30
C ALA A 259 5.59 20.12 7.76
N ARG A 260 4.37 19.84 8.25
CA ARG A 260 4.17 19.28 9.59
C ARG A 260 4.75 17.87 9.75
N ALA A 261 4.67 17.05 8.70
CA ALA A 261 5.26 15.71 8.70
C ALA A 261 6.80 15.75 8.77
N VAL A 262 7.43 16.68 8.04
CA VAL A 262 8.88 16.90 8.09
C VAL A 262 9.30 17.39 9.47
N GLU A 263 8.58 18.36 10.05
CA GLU A 263 8.88 18.85 11.39
C GLU A 263 8.77 17.74 12.46
N ALA A 264 7.74 16.89 12.36
CA ALA A 264 7.60 15.72 13.24
C ALA A 264 8.76 14.73 13.06
N TYR A 265 9.20 14.51 11.82
CA TYR A 265 10.34 13.65 11.51
C TYR A 265 11.65 14.19 12.11
N GLU A 266 11.95 15.47 11.88
CA GLU A 266 13.17 16.11 12.36
C GLU A 266 13.23 16.11 13.89
N ARG A 267 12.12 16.45 14.58
CA ARG A 267 12.07 16.39 16.04
C ARG A 267 12.30 14.99 16.60
N ALA A 268 11.72 13.96 15.98
CA ALA A 268 11.84 12.58 16.45
C ALA A 268 13.21 11.94 16.15
N ASN A 269 13.96 12.51 15.19
CA ASN A 269 15.25 11.98 14.73
C ASN A 269 16.43 12.92 15.02
N ALA A 270 16.20 14.04 15.70
CA ALA A 270 17.25 14.88 16.25
C ALA A 270 18.04 14.06 17.29
N SER A 271 19.37 14.05 17.13
CA SER A 271 20.30 13.40 18.06
C SER A 271 20.51 14.21 19.32
#